data_AF-A0A2J8S6Y8-F1
#
_entry.id   AF-A0A2J8S6Y8-F1
#
_cell.length_a   1.000
_cell.length_b   1.000
_cell.length_c   1.000
_cell.angle_alpha   90.00
_cell.angle_beta   90.00
_cell.angle_gamma   90.00
#
_symmetry.space_group_name_H-M   'P 1'
#
loop_
_entity.id
_entity.type
_entity.pdbx_description
1 polymer ?
#
loop_
_entity_poly.entity_id
_entity_poly.type
_entity_poly.pdbx_seq_one_letter_code
_entity_poly.pdbx_strand_id
1 'polypeptide(L)'
;ESWPPPPTTPGAGGLALRTFVSHFRDRAVAGHLTRAVEPLRTFSVLEPGGPGGCAARRRATVEETARAADCRVAQNGGFFRMNSGECLGNVVSDERRVSSSGGLQNAQFGIRRDGTLVTGYLSEEEVLDTENPFVQLLSGVVWLIRNGSIYINESQATECDETQETGSFSKFVNVISARTAIGHDRKGQLVLFHADGQTEQRGINLWEMAEFLLKQDVVNAINLDGGGSATFVLNGTLASYPSDHWTAWLALTLALAFLLLISTAANLSLLLSRAERNRHLHGGYAYHPLQEMNGEPLATEKEQPGGAHNPFKD
;
A
#
# COMPACT_ATOMS: atom_id res chain seq x y z
N GLU A 1 -8.91 22.62 21.70
CA GLU A 1 -7.75 22.97 22.54
C GLU A 1 -6.77 23.80 21.72
N SER A 2 -6.18 24.81 22.34
CA SER A 2 -5.15 25.67 21.74
C SER A 2 -3.91 25.64 22.61
N TRP A 3 -2.74 25.44 22.02
CA TRP A 3 -1.46 25.35 22.71
C TRP A 3 -0.52 26.43 22.18
N PRO A 4 -0.08 27.39 23.02
CA PRO A 4 0.78 28.47 22.57
C PRO A 4 2.15 27.93 22.11
N PRO A 5 2.84 28.63 21.19
CA PRO A 5 4.17 28.23 20.74
C PRO A 5 5.16 28.21 21.93
N PRO A 6 6.06 27.22 22.02
CA PRO A 6 7.11 27.22 23.02
C PRO A 6 8.11 28.36 22.78
N PRO A 7 8.79 28.88 23.83
CA PRO A 7 9.84 29.87 23.67
C PRO A 7 10.93 29.36 22.71
N THR A 8 11.29 30.19 21.72
CA THR A 8 12.33 29.86 20.74
C THR A 8 13.67 29.64 21.46
N THR A 9 14.20 28.43 21.36
CA THR A 9 15.50 28.06 21.93
C THR A 9 16.48 27.86 20.78
N PRO A 10 17.37 28.83 20.48
CA PRO A 10 18.30 28.73 19.36
C PRO A 10 19.17 27.47 19.46
N GLY A 11 19.13 26.63 18.43
CA GLY A 11 19.90 25.38 18.40
C GLY A 11 19.27 24.19 19.14
N ALA A 12 18.02 24.29 19.63
CA ALA A 12 17.28 23.11 20.06
C ALA A 12 17.14 22.12 18.88
N GLY A 13 17.53 20.86 19.13
CA GLY A 13 17.72 19.85 18.07
C GLY A 13 16.47 19.57 17.23
N GLY A 14 16.71 19.26 15.95
CA GLY A 14 15.66 19.04 14.95
C GLY A 14 14.90 17.71 15.06
N LEU A 15 14.36 17.29 13.92
CA LEU A 15 13.52 16.10 13.74
C LEU A 15 14.06 14.84 14.46
N ALA A 16 13.28 14.28 15.38
CA ALA A 16 13.60 13.07 16.11
C ALA A 16 12.67 11.92 15.68
N LEU A 17 13.21 10.96 14.92
CA LEU A 17 12.51 9.76 14.48
C LEU A 17 12.83 8.56 15.40
N ARG A 18 11.80 7.81 15.80
CA ARG A 18 11.91 6.52 16.48
C ARG A 18 11.10 5.47 15.74
N THR A 19 11.77 4.51 15.11
CA THR A 19 11.14 3.23 14.73
C THR A 19 10.90 2.41 15.99
N PHE A 20 9.76 1.73 16.07
CA PHE A 20 9.42 0.82 17.16
C PHE A 20 8.87 -0.50 16.63
N VAL A 21 9.05 -1.55 17.43
CA VAL A 21 8.22 -2.76 17.38
C VAL A 21 7.72 -2.99 18.80
N SER A 22 6.42 -2.79 19.02
CA SER A 22 5.80 -2.82 20.35
C SER A 22 4.72 -3.88 20.41
N HIS A 23 4.50 -4.44 21.60
CA HIS A 23 3.44 -5.42 21.83
C HIS A 23 2.16 -4.74 22.28
N PHE A 24 1.06 -5.02 21.58
CA PHE A 24 -0.29 -4.56 21.88
C PHE A 24 -1.13 -5.78 22.23
N ARG A 25 -1.21 -6.09 23.53
CA ARG A 25 -1.51 -7.43 24.03
C ARG A 25 -0.48 -8.40 23.43
N ASP A 26 -0.90 -9.52 22.87
CA ASP A 26 0.02 -10.55 22.33
C ASP A 26 0.49 -10.28 20.88
N ARG A 27 0.24 -9.07 20.34
CA ARG A 27 0.48 -8.75 18.93
C ARG A 27 1.63 -7.76 18.79
N ALA A 28 2.71 -8.18 18.14
CA ALA A 28 3.81 -7.29 17.76
C ALA A 28 3.39 -6.40 16.59
N VAL A 29 3.55 -5.08 16.75
CA VAL A 29 3.22 -4.07 15.74
C VAL A 29 4.42 -3.16 15.52
N ALA A 30 4.83 -3.03 14.26
CA ALA A 30 5.89 -2.13 13.83
C ALA A 30 5.33 -0.74 13.50
N GLY A 31 6.13 0.30 13.67
CA GLY A 31 5.72 1.65 13.35
C GLY A 31 6.78 2.71 13.61
N HIS A 32 6.37 3.96 13.45
CA HIS A 32 7.22 5.14 13.56
C HIS A 32 6.56 6.20 14.44
N LEU A 33 7.35 6.80 15.33
CA LEU A 33 7.01 7.98 16.10
C LEU A 33 8.00 9.08 15.76
N THR A 34 7.53 10.20 15.23
CA THR A 34 8.35 11.36 14.85
C THR A 34 8.01 12.54 15.73
N ARG A 35 9.02 13.27 16.23
CA ARG A 35 8.84 14.60 16.85
C ARG A 35 9.53 15.68 16.03
N ALA A 36 8.90 16.84 15.90
CA ALA A 36 9.49 18.03 15.31
C ALA A 36 9.35 19.24 16.25
N VAL A 37 10.44 20.01 16.37
CA VAL A 37 10.47 21.35 17.00
C VAL A 37 10.12 22.43 15.98
N GLU A 38 9.78 23.63 16.46
CA GLU A 38 9.42 24.79 15.60
C GLU A 38 8.37 24.44 14.52
N PRO A 39 7.22 23.83 14.87
CA PRO A 39 6.30 23.27 13.87
C PRO A 39 5.75 24.32 12.88
N LEU A 40 5.62 25.59 13.29
CA LEU A 40 5.32 26.72 12.40
C LEU A 40 6.29 26.84 11.18
N ARG A 41 7.52 26.34 11.31
CA ARG A 41 8.58 26.40 10.30
C ARG A 41 8.92 25.05 9.66
N THR A 42 8.46 23.94 10.23
CA THR A 42 8.85 22.58 9.80
C THR A 42 7.68 21.67 9.41
N PHE A 43 6.43 22.14 9.57
CA PHE A 43 5.22 21.39 9.21
C PHE A 43 4.49 22.07 8.08
N SER A 44 4.16 21.30 7.04
CA SER A 44 3.29 21.71 5.95
C SER A 44 2.26 20.63 5.66
N VAL A 45 1.02 21.04 5.38
CA VAL A 45 0.00 20.19 4.76
C VAL A 45 0.11 20.37 3.26
N LEU A 46 0.24 19.28 2.50
CA LEU A 46 0.49 19.30 1.06
C LEU A 46 -0.71 18.73 0.29
N GLU A 47 -1.05 19.37 -0.83
CA GLU A 47 -2.00 18.82 -1.81
C GLU A 47 -1.37 17.65 -2.60
N PRO A 48 -2.17 16.65 -3.05
CA PRO A 48 -1.66 15.47 -3.74
C PRO A 48 -0.98 15.84 -5.08
N GLY A 49 0.31 15.54 -5.19
CA GLY A 49 1.14 15.89 -6.34
C GLY A 49 1.38 17.41 -6.49
N GLY A 50 1.29 18.17 -5.40
CA GLY A 50 1.56 19.61 -5.35
C GLY A 50 0.32 20.51 -5.47
N PRO A 51 0.51 21.84 -5.42
CA PRO A 51 -0.57 22.83 -5.37
C PRO A 51 -1.61 22.69 -6.48
N GLY A 52 -2.89 22.80 -6.12
CA GLY A 52 -4.04 22.54 -6.98
C GLY A 52 -4.44 21.06 -7.07
N GLY A 53 -3.73 20.15 -6.41
CA GLY A 53 -4.04 18.72 -6.39
C GLY A 53 -5.46 18.38 -5.94
N CYS A 54 -5.98 19.02 -4.88
CA CYS A 54 -7.34 18.78 -4.40
C CYS A 54 -8.40 19.34 -5.36
N ALA A 55 -8.17 20.54 -5.91
CA ALA A 55 -9.06 21.13 -6.91
C ALA A 55 -9.13 20.29 -8.20
N ALA A 56 -8.01 19.67 -8.60
CA ALA A 56 -7.93 18.74 -9.72
C ALA A 56 -8.42 17.31 -9.37
N ARG A 57 -8.85 17.06 -8.13
CA ARG A 57 -9.20 15.73 -7.60
C ARG A 57 -8.10 14.67 -7.84
N ARG A 58 -6.85 15.10 -7.77
CA ARG A 58 -5.69 14.23 -8.02
C ARG A 58 -5.50 13.27 -6.84
N ARG A 59 -5.10 12.04 -7.15
CA ARG A 59 -4.49 11.13 -6.18
C ARG A 59 -3.04 10.91 -6.61
N ALA A 60 -2.13 11.04 -5.67
CA ALA A 60 -0.68 10.89 -5.84
C ALA A 60 -0.15 10.07 -4.67
N THR A 61 0.99 9.41 -4.83
CA THR A 61 1.60 8.72 -3.67
C THR A 61 2.18 9.72 -2.68
N VAL A 62 2.30 9.32 -1.41
CA VAL A 62 3.03 10.12 -0.40
C VAL A 62 4.47 10.33 -0.85
N GLU A 63 5.11 9.33 -1.46
CA GLU A 63 6.49 9.42 -1.93
C GLU A 63 6.66 10.45 -3.06
N GLU A 64 5.77 10.46 -4.05
CA GLU A 64 5.74 11.43 -5.15
C GLU A 64 5.59 12.87 -4.62
N THR A 65 4.61 13.08 -3.72
CA THR A 65 4.33 14.40 -3.15
C THR A 65 5.46 14.87 -2.23
N ALA A 66 6.00 13.98 -1.40
CA ALA A 66 7.12 14.26 -0.49
C ALA A 66 8.41 14.60 -1.22
N ARG A 67 8.71 13.91 -2.33
CA ARG A 67 9.91 14.14 -3.16
C ARG A 67 9.85 15.50 -3.86
N ALA A 68 8.67 15.93 -4.32
CA ALA A 68 8.48 17.24 -4.94
C ALA A 68 8.65 18.41 -3.95
N ALA A 69 8.45 18.17 -2.66
CA ALA A 69 8.52 19.16 -1.57
C ALA A 69 9.74 18.98 -0.64
N ASP A 70 10.75 18.18 -1.04
CA ASP A 70 11.97 17.87 -0.25
C ASP A 70 11.70 17.46 1.22
N CYS A 71 10.65 16.67 1.44
CA CYS A 71 10.23 16.29 2.78
C CYS A 71 11.16 15.24 3.40
N ARG A 72 11.77 15.58 4.55
CA ARG A 72 12.59 14.64 5.35
C ARG A 72 11.76 13.48 5.91
N VAL A 73 10.56 13.77 6.41
CA VAL A 73 9.55 12.77 6.79
C VAL A 73 8.22 13.22 6.24
N ALA A 74 7.46 12.28 5.67
CA ALA A 74 6.09 12.48 5.27
C ALA A 74 5.24 11.26 5.62
N GLN A 75 3.96 11.47 5.85
CA GLN A 75 2.95 10.42 5.97
C GLN A 75 1.69 10.83 5.21
N ASN A 76 0.73 9.92 5.02
CA ASN A 76 -0.57 10.30 4.47
C ASN A 76 -1.34 11.24 5.42
N GLY A 77 -2.24 12.04 4.84
CA GLY A 77 -2.96 13.11 5.54
C GLY A 77 -4.41 12.76 5.88
N GLY A 78 -5.31 13.69 5.55
CA GLY A 78 -6.75 13.53 5.75
C GLY A 78 -7.40 12.55 4.77
N PHE A 79 -8.70 12.33 4.98
CA PHE A 79 -9.53 11.40 4.21
C PHE A 79 -9.87 11.96 2.82
N PHE A 80 -10.14 11.06 1.88
CA PHE A 80 -10.55 11.40 0.52
C PHE A 80 -11.46 10.30 -0.06
N ARG A 81 -12.27 10.63 -1.06
CA ARG A 81 -13.09 9.62 -1.74
C ARG A 81 -12.26 8.85 -2.77
N MET A 82 -12.10 7.54 -2.58
CA MET A 82 -11.30 6.68 -3.46
C MET A 82 -11.73 6.73 -4.94
N ASN A 83 -13.04 6.82 -5.18
CA ASN A 83 -13.63 6.80 -6.53
C ASN A 83 -13.49 8.13 -7.28
N SER A 84 -13.61 9.27 -6.58
CA SER A 84 -13.64 10.60 -7.22
C SER A 84 -12.35 11.40 -7.07
N GLY A 85 -11.48 11.05 -6.11
CA GLY A 85 -10.28 11.83 -5.76
C GLY A 85 -10.56 13.12 -4.97
N GLU A 86 -11.77 13.27 -4.43
CA GLU A 86 -12.18 14.44 -3.66
C GLU A 86 -11.55 14.46 -2.26
N CYS A 87 -10.81 15.53 -1.92
CA CYS A 87 -10.26 15.77 -0.59
C CYS A 87 -11.35 16.19 0.40
N LEU A 88 -11.50 15.48 1.53
CA LEU A 88 -12.57 15.71 2.50
C LEU A 88 -12.11 16.57 3.70
N GLY A 89 -13.05 17.31 4.28
CA GLY A 89 -12.81 18.15 5.46
C GLY A 89 -12.16 19.50 5.13
N ASN A 90 -11.94 20.30 6.18
CA ASN A 90 -11.16 21.53 6.05
C ASN A 90 -9.69 21.19 5.80
N VAL A 91 -9.11 21.83 4.78
CA VAL A 91 -7.69 21.73 4.45
C VAL A 91 -7.15 23.13 4.14
N VAL A 92 -6.09 23.53 4.84
CA VAL A 92 -5.30 24.74 4.56
C VAL A 92 -3.85 24.30 4.34
N SER A 93 -3.29 24.71 3.21
CA SER A 93 -1.94 24.36 2.74
C SER A 93 -1.21 25.67 2.43
N ASP A 94 -0.23 26.02 3.28
CA ASP A 94 0.54 27.26 3.22
C ASP A 94 -0.36 28.52 3.11
N GLU A 95 -1.17 28.77 4.16
CA GLU A 95 -2.22 29.81 4.28
C GLU A 95 -3.39 29.72 3.29
N ARG A 96 -3.31 28.89 2.25
CA ARG A 96 -4.38 28.76 1.25
C ARG A 96 -5.38 27.67 1.64
N ARG A 97 -6.65 28.03 1.84
CA ARG A 97 -7.76 27.06 1.98
C ARG A 97 -7.97 26.32 0.66
N VAL A 98 -7.84 25.00 0.68
CA VAL A 98 -7.94 24.12 -0.51
C VAL A 98 -9.08 23.11 -0.45
N SER A 99 -9.66 22.88 0.73
CA SER A 99 -10.93 22.17 0.89
C SER A 99 -11.73 22.70 2.08
N SER A 100 -13.02 22.33 2.14
CA SER A 100 -13.98 22.71 3.18
C SER A 100 -14.68 21.47 3.70
N SER A 101 -15.02 21.45 4.99
CA SER A 101 -15.84 20.37 5.57
C SER A 101 -17.29 20.39 5.12
N GLY A 102 -17.77 21.46 4.47
CA GLY A 102 -19.17 21.56 4.01
C GLY A 102 -20.20 21.52 5.15
N GLY A 103 -19.80 21.91 6.36
CA GLY A 103 -20.63 21.81 7.57
C GLY A 103 -20.45 20.51 8.37
N LEU A 104 -19.70 19.53 7.86
CA LEU A 104 -19.38 18.32 8.61
C LEU A 104 -18.43 18.64 9.78
N GLN A 105 -18.77 18.09 10.95
CA GLN A 105 -17.97 18.22 12.18
C GLN A 105 -17.13 16.95 12.38
N ASN A 106 -15.83 17.08 12.11
CA ASN A 106 -14.82 16.06 12.38
C ASN A 106 -13.61 16.69 13.08
N ALA A 107 -12.76 15.85 13.67
CA ALA A 107 -11.57 16.28 14.39
C ALA A 107 -10.53 16.93 13.45
N GLN A 108 -9.99 18.08 13.84
CA GLN A 108 -9.05 18.89 13.06
C GLN A 108 -7.77 19.15 13.84
N PHE A 109 -6.65 19.29 13.11
CA PHE A 109 -5.36 19.71 13.64
C PHE A 109 -4.81 20.82 12.75
N GLY A 110 -4.32 21.90 13.34
CA GLY A 110 -3.77 23.02 12.58
C GLY A 110 -2.78 23.87 13.37
N ILE A 111 -2.12 24.76 12.65
CA ILE A 111 -1.19 25.76 13.19
C ILE A 111 -1.68 27.13 12.71
N ARG A 112 -1.83 28.07 13.64
CA ARG A 112 -2.13 29.48 13.33
C ARG A 112 -0.86 30.29 13.07
N ARG A 113 -0.97 31.47 12.47
CA ARG A 113 0.16 32.32 12.04
C ARG A 113 1.10 32.72 13.19
N ASP A 114 0.58 32.87 14.40
CA ASP A 114 1.38 33.09 15.62
C ASP A 114 2.18 31.85 16.09
N GLY A 115 1.93 30.67 15.50
CA GLY A 115 2.51 29.39 15.92
C GLY A 115 1.68 28.61 16.94
N THR A 116 0.49 29.09 17.32
CA THR A 116 -0.43 28.35 18.19
C THR A 116 -0.88 27.07 17.49
N LEU A 117 -0.66 25.93 18.16
CA LEU A 117 -1.20 24.64 17.73
C LEU A 117 -2.66 24.52 18.16
N VAL A 118 -3.53 24.10 17.26
CA VAL A 118 -4.96 23.94 17.52
C VAL A 118 -5.36 22.50 17.24
N THR A 119 -6.15 21.90 18.14
CA THR A 119 -6.67 20.54 17.97
C THR A 119 -8.10 20.42 18.50
N GLY A 120 -8.97 19.79 17.73
CA GLY A 120 -10.36 19.51 18.10
C GLY A 120 -11.36 19.87 17.01
N TYR A 121 -12.56 20.29 17.40
CA TYR A 121 -13.60 20.74 16.47
C TYR A 121 -13.54 22.26 16.31
N LEU A 122 -13.68 22.74 15.07
CA LEU A 122 -13.65 24.15 14.71
C LEU A 122 -14.92 24.50 13.92
N SER A 123 -15.54 25.62 14.26
CA SER A 123 -16.58 26.26 13.47
C SER A 123 -16.01 26.85 12.16
N GLU A 124 -16.89 27.16 11.19
CA GLU A 124 -16.43 27.83 9.96
C GLU A 124 -15.91 29.25 10.24
N GLU A 125 -16.45 29.94 11.26
CA GLU A 125 -15.93 31.24 11.71
C GLU A 125 -14.49 31.13 12.22
N GLU A 126 -14.18 30.15 13.08
CA GLU A 126 -12.82 29.92 13.58
C GLU A 126 -11.81 29.54 12.48
N VAL A 127 -12.27 28.87 11.41
CA VAL A 127 -11.47 28.48 10.25
C VAL A 127 -11.26 29.65 9.29
N LEU A 128 -12.22 30.58 9.20
CA LEU A 128 -12.17 31.78 8.37
C LEU A 128 -11.60 33.02 9.08
N ASP A 129 -11.20 32.90 10.34
CA ASP A 129 -10.53 33.95 11.10
C ASP A 129 -9.35 34.55 10.32
N THR A 130 -9.32 35.88 10.25
CA THR A 130 -8.30 36.66 9.53
C THR A 130 -7.33 37.40 10.45
N GLU A 131 -7.59 37.45 11.76
CA GLU A 131 -6.71 38.08 12.74
C GLU A 131 -5.48 37.20 13.01
N ASN A 132 -5.70 35.91 13.29
CA ASN A 132 -4.62 34.92 13.45
C ASN A 132 -4.90 33.66 12.60
N PRO A 133 -4.90 33.77 11.27
CA PRO A 133 -5.37 32.71 10.38
C PRO A 133 -4.55 31.42 10.50
N PHE A 134 -5.16 30.31 10.09
CA PHE A 134 -4.44 29.04 9.93
C PHE A 134 -3.40 29.15 8.79
N VAL A 135 -2.16 28.77 9.08
CA VAL A 135 -1.12 28.55 8.08
C VAL A 135 -1.15 27.13 7.54
N GLN A 136 -1.54 26.17 8.38
CA GLN A 136 -1.69 24.75 8.05
C GLN A 136 -2.93 24.22 8.79
N LEU A 137 -3.76 23.44 8.11
CA LEU A 137 -4.93 22.78 8.72
C LEU A 137 -5.24 21.50 7.94
N LEU A 138 -5.51 20.41 8.65
CA LEU A 138 -6.11 19.22 8.05
C LEU A 138 -7.15 18.60 8.98
N SER A 139 -8.11 17.91 8.37
CA SER A 139 -9.15 17.15 9.06
C SER A 139 -8.82 15.67 9.08
N GLY A 140 -9.06 15.03 10.21
CA GLY A 140 -9.07 13.59 10.41
C GLY A 140 -10.45 13.11 10.83
N VAL A 141 -10.52 11.95 11.48
CA VAL A 141 -11.74 11.39 12.07
C VAL A 141 -11.36 10.73 13.39
N VAL A 142 -12.08 11.04 14.47
CA VAL A 142 -11.76 10.74 15.88
C VAL A 142 -10.64 11.61 16.46
N TRP A 143 -11.02 12.48 17.39
CA TRP A 143 -10.14 13.12 18.36
C TRP A 143 -9.71 12.09 19.43
N LEU A 144 -8.47 11.61 19.32
CA LEU A 144 -7.94 10.52 20.15
C LEU A 144 -7.70 10.94 21.59
N ILE A 145 -7.01 12.08 21.76
CA ILE A 145 -6.55 12.58 23.06
C ILE A 145 -6.88 14.07 23.14
N ARG A 146 -7.55 14.47 24.22
CA ARG A 146 -7.84 15.86 24.58
C ARG A 146 -7.22 16.18 25.95
N ASN A 147 -6.33 17.18 26.00
CA ASN A 147 -5.64 17.64 27.20
C ASN A 147 -5.06 16.50 28.08
N GLY A 148 -4.45 15.49 27.45
CA GLY A 148 -3.84 14.34 28.13
C GLY A 148 -4.82 13.23 28.57
N SER A 149 -6.09 13.27 28.16
CA SER A 149 -7.10 12.23 28.39
C SER A 149 -7.60 11.65 27.08
N ILE A 150 -7.91 10.35 27.03
CA ILE A 150 -8.54 9.71 25.85
C ILE A 150 -9.94 10.32 25.64
N TYR A 151 -10.30 10.67 24.41
CA TYR A 151 -11.54 11.39 24.05
C TYR A 151 -12.40 10.66 22.99
N ILE A 152 -12.12 9.37 22.78
CA ILE A 152 -12.73 8.54 21.72
C ILE A 152 -14.24 8.32 21.92
N ASN A 153 -14.74 8.30 23.17
CA ASN A 153 -16.18 8.14 23.43
C ASN A 153 -16.95 9.41 23.02
N GLU A 154 -16.39 10.56 23.36
CA GLU A 154 -16.93 11.88 23.06
C GLU A 154 -16.89 12.14 21.55
N SER A 155 -15.82 11.72 20.85
CA SER A 155 -15.78 11.69 19.38
C SER A 155 -16.88 10.83 18.77
N GLN A 156 -17.12 9.61 19.28
CA GLN A 156 -18.20 8.74 18.79
C GLN A 156 -19.61 9.33 18.99
N ALA A 157 -19.78 10.27 19.91
CA ALA A 157 -21.04 10.97 20.15
C ALA A 157 -21.17 12.30 19.38
N THR A 158 -20.07 12.84 18.84
CA THR A 158 -20.00 14.19 18.25
C THR A 158 -19.73 14.20 16.75
N GLU A 159 -18.90 13.28 16.24
CA GLU A 159 -18.43 13.33 14.86
C GLU A 159 -19.39 12.66 13.88
N CYS A 160 -19.45 13.21 12.66
CA CYS A 160 -20.19 12.60 11.56
C CYS A 160 -19.40 11.42 10.98
N ASP A 161 -20.10 10.33 10.65
CA ASP A 161 -19.52 9.08 10.15
C ASP A 161 -19.42 8.97 8.63
N GLU A 162 -19.94 9.96 7.88
CA GLU A 162 -19.96 10.02 6.40
C GLU A 162 -18.58 10.18 5.73
N THR A 163 -17.54 10.54 6.49
CA THR A 163 -16.19 10.81 5.98
C THR A 163 -15.30 9.57 5.88
N GLN A 164 -15.69 8.45 6.52
CA GLN A 164 -14.94 7.19 6.50
C GLN A 164 -15.69 6.10 5.73
N GLU A 165 -14.96 5.24 5.02
CA GLU A 165 -15.54 4.17 4.18
C GLU A 165 -15.31 2.75 4.76
N THR A 166 -14.95 2.63 6.05
CA THR A 166 -14.61 1.34 6.70
C THR A 166 -15.84 0.53 7.15
N GLY A 167 -16.99 1.19 7.31
CA GLY A 167 -18.26 0.59 7.74
C GLY A 167 -18.97 1.48 8.75
N SER A 168 -19.55 0.88 9.79
CA SER A 168 -20.11 1.66 10.91
C SER A 168 -19.00 2.33 11.72
N PHE A 169 -19.29 3.48 12.31
CA PHE A 169 -18.32 4.25 13.10
C PHE A 169 -17.71 3.42 14.25
N SER A 170 -18.52 2.61 14.93
CA SER A 170 -18.05 1.67 15.96
C SER A 170 -17.10 0.60 15.41
N LYS A 171 -17.33 0.08 14.20
CA LYS A 171 -16.37 -0.80 13.53
C LYS A 171 -15.06 -0.06 13.25
N PHE A 172 -15.14 1.13 12.66
CA PHE A 172 -13.97 1.97 12.35
C PHE A 172 -13.11 2.25 13.59
N VAL A 173 -13.71 2.51 14.75
CA VAL A 173 -13.00 2.76 16.02
C VAL A 173 -12.31 1.50 16.56
N ASN A 174 -13.03 0.37 16.57
CA ASN A 174 -12.61 -0.83 17.31
C ASN A 174 -11.82 -1.84 16.48
N VAL A 175 -11.90 -1.80 15.14
CA VAL A 175 -11.18 -2.73 14.25
C VAL A 175 -9.67 -2.47 14.28
N ILE A 176 -8.88 -3.53 14.28
CA ILE A 176 -7.43 -3.43 14.12
C ILE A 176 -7.11 -3.15 12.64
N SER A 177 -6.21 -2.20 12.38
CA SER A 177 -5.71 -1.89 11.04
C SER A 177 -4.37 -1.18 11.11
N ALA A 178 -3.80 -0.82 9.96
CA ALA A 178 -2.78 0.22 9.91
C ALA A 178 -3.41 1.58 10.29
N ARG A 179 -2.70 2.40 11.05
CA ARG A 179 -3.22 3.66 11.60
C ARG A 179 -2.17 4.76 11.52
N THR A 180 -2.62 5.99 11.26
CA THR A 180 -1.78 7.18 11.40
C THR A 180 -2.47 8.23 12.27
N ALA A 181 -1.67 9.07 12.92
CA ALA A 181 -2.15 10.15 13.77
C ALA A 181 -1.20 11.36 13.72
N ILE A 182 -1.75 12.51 14.09
CA ILE A 182 -1.04 13.77 14.29
C ILE A 182 -1.46 14.40 15.61
N GLY A 183 -0.52 15.02 16.31
CA GLY A 183 -0.77 15.65 17.59
C GLY A 183 0.42 16.46 18.08
N HIS A 184 0.44 16.78 19.37
CA HIS A 184 1.56 17.45 20.00
C HIS A 184 1.77 17.03 21.47
N ASP A 185 2.99 17.26 21.97
CA ASP A 185 3.33 17.02 23.38
C ASP A 185 3.19 18.28 24.25
N ARG A 186 3.45 18.13 25.56
CA ARG A 186 3.44 19.24 26.54
C ARG A 186 4.41 20.38 26.23
N LYS A 187 5.43 20.13 25.40
CA LYS A 187 6.46 21.12 25.01
C LYS A 187 6.10 21.83 23.70
N GLY A 188 4.93 21.56 23.13
CA GLY A 188 4.54 22.10 21.81
C GLY A 188 5.35 21.50 20.65
N GLN A 189 5.99 20.34 20.83
CA GLN A 189 6.58 19.61 19.71
C GLN A 189 5.46 18.90 18.95
N LEU A 190 5.47 19.01 17.62
CA LEU A 190 4.60 18.21 16.76
C LEU A 190 4.97 16.73 16.92
N VAL A 191 3.94 15.88 16.97
CA VAL A 191 4.08 14.43 16.99
C VAL A 191 3.35 13.83 15.80
N LEU A 192 4.06 13.06 14.98
CA LEU A 192 3.49 12.21 13.93
C LEU A 192 3.65 10.75 14.35
N PHE A 193 2.61 9.95 14.10
CA PHE A 193 2.59 8.53 14.42
C PHE A 193 2.06 7.72 13.24
N HIS A 194 2.75 6.60 12.98
CA HIS A 194 2.36 5.57 12.00
C HIS A 194 2.52 4.19 12.63
N ALA A 195 1.55 3.31 12.40
CA ALA A 195 1.64 1.89 12.72
C ALA A 195 1.26 1.05 11.49
N ASP A 196 2.14 0.11 11.11
CA ASP A 196 1.87 -0.85 10.05
C ASP A 196 0.75 -1.82 10.48
N GLY A 197 -0.04 -2.28 9.52
CA GLY A 197 -1.17 -3.16 9.81
C GLY A 197 -1.89 -3.61 8.55
N GLN A 198 -3.11 -4.11 8.73
CA GLN A 198 -4.06 -4.47 7.68
C GLN A 198 -5.40 -4.72 8.34
N THR A 199 -6.46 -4.10 7.82
CA THR A 199 -7.82 -4.15 8.40
C THR A 199 -8.23 -5.59 8.72
N GLU A 200 -8.70 -5.81 9.95
CA GLU A 200 -9.12 -7.11 10.51
C GLU A 200 -8.00 -8.15 10.72
N GLN A 201 -6.75 -7.89 10.33
CA GLN A 201 -5.64 -8.86 10.39
C GLN A 201 -4.47 -8.43 11.27
N ARG A 202 -3.98 -7.18 11.14
CA ARG A 202 -2.73 -6.70 11.76
C ARG A 202 -2.83 -5.20 12.12
N GLY A 203 -1.93 -4.74 12.97
CA GLY A 203 -1.87 -3.34 13.43
C GLY A 203 -2.66 -3.12 14.71
N ILE A 204 -3.27 -1.96 14.89
CA ILE A 204 -3.93 -1.55 16.14
C ILE A 204 -5.30 -0.89 15.90
N ASN A 205 -6.12 -0.84 16.95
CA ASN A 205 -7.33 -0.03 16.95
C ASN A 205 -7.08 1.37 17.56
N LEU A 206 -8.09 2.24 17.58
CA LEU A 206 -7.92 3.63 18.04
C LEU A 206 -7.62 3.74 19.53
N TRP A 207 -8.18 2.84 20.36
CA TRP A 207 -7.91 2.79 21.80
C TRP A 207 -6.45 2.49 22.11
N GLU A 208 -5.92 1.43 21.47
CA GLU A 208 -4.53 1.02 21.59
C GLU A 208 -3.55 2.12 21.12
N MET A 209 -3.91 2.83 20.04
CA MET A 209 -3.15 3.99 19.57
C MET A 209 -3.17 5.14 20.58
N ALA A 210 -4.34 5.52 21.11
CA ALA A 210 -4.45 6.59 22.10
C ALA A 210 -3.69 6.27 23.40
N GLU A 211 -3.80 5.05 23.91
CA GLU A 211 -3.01 4.59 25.07
C GLU A 211 -1.50 4.65 24.82
N PHE A 212 -1.05 4.28 23.62
CA PHE A 212 0.36 4.36 23.25
C PHE A 212 0.83 5.82 23.20
N LEU A 213 0.09 6.70 22.52
CA LEU A 213 0.42 8.12 22.40
C LEU A 213 0.45 8.83 23.77
N LEU A 214 -0.46 8.49 24.70
CA LEU A 214 -0.40 8.99 26.08
C LEU A 214 0.88 8.58 26.82
N LYS A 215 1.34 7.33 26.63
CA LYS A 215 2.64 6.85 27.16
C LYS A 215 3.84 7.54 26.51
N GLN A 216 3.63 8.30 25.43
CA GLN A 216 4.62 9.16 24.77
C GLN A 216 4.40 10.67 25.08
N ASP A 217 3.72 11.03 26.17
CA ASP A 217 3.49 12.43 26.59
C ASP A 217 2.72 13.31 25.58
N VAL A 218 1.99 12.70 24.65
CA VAL A 218 1.08 13.41 23.73
C VAL A 218 -0.11 13.94 24.52
N VAL A 219 -0.43 15.22 24.36
CA VAL A 219 -1.55 15.87 25.08
C VAL A 219 -2.75 16.19 24.22
N ASN A 220 -2.57 16.42 22.93
CA ASN A 220 -3.67 16.41 21.97
C ASN A 220 -3.25 15.62 20.73
N ALA A 221 -4.16 14.80 20.18
CA ALA A 221 -3.95 14.10 18.92
C ALA A 221 -5.27 13.72 18.24
N ILE A 222 -5.28 13.70 16.91
CA ILE A 222 -6.39 13.20 16.08
C ILE A 222 -5.91 11.99 15.27
N ASN A 223 -6.83 11.08 14.95
CA ASN A 223 -6.58 10.01 13.99
C ASN A 223 -6.74 10.55 12.55
N LEU A 224 -5.79 10.19 11.70
CA LEU A 224 -5.78 10.50 10.27
C LEU A 224 -6.19 9.26 9.46
N ASP A 225 -6.05 9.30 8.13
CA ASP A 225 -6.43 8.16 7.29
C ASP A 225 -5.51 6.93 7.56
N GLY A 226 -6.08 5.73 7.42
CA GLY A 226 -5.47 4.47 7.82
C GLY A 226 -5.60 3.38 6.75
N GLY A 227 -5.54 2.11 7.16
CA GLY A 227 -5.68 0.97 6.24
C GLY A 227 -4.67 1.04 5.09
N GLY A 228 -5.16 0.94 3.85
CA GLY A 228 -4.33 1.00 2.64
C GLY A 228 -3.55 2.31 2.47
N SER A 229 -4.13 3.43 2.92
CA SER A 229 -3.50 4.75 2.84
C SER A 229 -2.31 4.92 3.79
N ALA A 230 -2.26 4.14 4.88
CA ALA A 230 -1.26 4.28 5.95
C ALA A 230 0.17 4.11 5.42
N THR A 231 0.87 5.24 5.24
CA THR A 231 2.16 5.30 4.54
C THR A 231 3.13 6.17 5.32
N PHE A 232 4.37 5.71 5.49
CA PHE A 232 5.46 6.49 6.06
C PHE A 232 6.63 6.58 5.06
N VAL A 233 7.10 7.80 4.80
CA VAL A 233 8.18 8.11 3.86
C VAL A 233 9.29 8.84 4.61
N LEU A 234 10.53 8.40 4.42
CA LEU A 234 11.75 8.97 4.99
C LEU A 234 12.70 9.38 3.87
N ASN A 235 13.09 10.65 3.82
CA ASN A 235 13.95 11.25 2.79
C ASN A 235 13.51 10.86 1.35
N GLY A 236 12.23 11.06 1.05
CA GLY A 236 11.66 10.78 -0.29
C GLY A 236 11.66 9.30 -0.71
N THR A 237 11.78 8.36 0.24
CA THR A 237 11.73 6.90 0.02
C THR A 237 10.72 6.24 0.96
N LEU A 238 9.91 5.29 0.47
CA LEU A 238 9.00 4.49 1.29
C LEU A 238 9.73 3.77 2.45
N ALA A 239 9.21 3.89 3.66
CA ALA A 239 9.76 3.34 4.90
C ALA A 239 8.69 2.69 5.81
N SER A 240 7.59 2.20 5.22
CA SER A 240 6.53 1.43 5.87
C SER A 240 6.19 0.17 5.06
N TYR A 241 5.25 -0.64 5.56
CA TYR A 241 4.70 -1.80 4.85
C TYR A 241 3.19 -1.60 4.59
N PRO A 242 2.81 -0.92 3.48
CA PRO A 242 1.42 -0.71 3.10
C PRO A 242 0.61 -2.01 3.03
N SER A 243 -0.68 -1.96 3.40
CA SER A 243 -1.54 -3.14 3.41
C SER A 243 -2.10 -3.54 2.04
N ASP A 244 -2.07 -2.62 1.08
CA ASP A 244 -2.67 -2.83 -0.23
C ASP A 244 -1.85 -3.82 -1.05
N HIS A 245 -2.49 -4.92 -1.44
CA HIS A 245 -1.87 -5.90 -2.31
C HIS A 245 -1.75 -5.32 -3.73
N TRP A 246 -0.52 -5.03 -4.16
CA TRP A 246 -0.24 -4.77 -5.57
C TRP A 246 -0.77 -5.92 -6.43
N THR A 247 -1.05 -5.64 -7.70
CA THR A 247 -1.39 -6.61 -8.75
C THR A 247 -0.24 -7.57 -9.09
N ALA A 248 0.69 -7.83 -8.15
CA ALA A 248 1.84 -8.71 -8.29
C ALA A 248 1.42 -10.14 -8.65
N TRP A 249 0.30 -10.63 -8.09
CA TRP A 249 -0.27 -11.93 -8.48
C TRP A 249 -0.74 -11.96 -9.94
N LEU A 250 -1.33 -10.87 -10.44
CA LEU A 250 -1.69 -10.74 -11.87
C LEU A 250 -0.45 -10.57 -12.76
N ALA A 251 0.52 -9.75 -12.37
CA ALA A 251 1.77 -9.58 -13.12
C ALA A 251 2.60 -10.87 -13.18
N LEU A 252 2.70 -11.60 -12.06
CA LEU A 252 3.40 -12.88 -11.97
C LEU A 252 2.68 -13.97 -12.79
N THR A 253 1.35 -14.08 -12.69
CA THR A 253 0.59 -15.06 -13.49
C THR A 253 0.65 -14.74 -14.98
N LEU A 254 0.57 -13.47 -15.40
CA LEU A 254 0.75 -13.06 -16.79
C LEU A 254 2.18 -13.33 -17.29
N ALA A 255 3.21 -13.05 -16.49
CA ALA A 255 4.60 -13.34 -16.85
C ALA A 255 4.87 -14.85 -16.98
N LEU A 256 4.36 -15.67 -16.05
CA LEU A 256 4.47 -17.12 -16.11
C LEU A 256 3.69 -17.71 -17.30
N ALA A 257 2.50 -17.19 -17.60
CA ALA A 257 1.73 -17.59 -18.78
C ALA A 257 2.45 -17.22 -20.10
N PHE A 258 3.08 -16.04 -20.16
CA PHE A 258 3.87 -15.61 -21.31
C PHE A 258 5.11 -16.50 -21.53
N LEU A 259 5.85 -16.83 -20.45
CA LEU A 259 6.97 -17.78 -20.51
C LEU A 259 6.53 -19.19 -20.95
N LEU A 260 5.36 -19.65 -20.51
CA LEU A 260 4.80 -20.93 -20.93
C LEU A 260 4.47 -20.92 -22.44
N LEU A 261 3.89 -19.84 -22.97
CA LEU A 261 3.60 -19.69 -24.40
C LEU A 261 4.87 -19.66 -25.26
N ILE A 262 5.94 -19.01 -24.80
CA ILE A 262 7.25 -19.06 -25.49
C ILE A 262 7.79 -20.50 -25.51
N SER A 263 7.71 -21.21 -24.39
CA SER A 263 8.18 -22.59 -24.27
C SER A 263 7.40 -23.56 -25.18
N THR A 264 6.07 -23.45 -25.24
CA THR A 264 5.27 -24.31 -26.13
C THR A 264 5.52 -24.00 -27.60
N ALA A 265 5.64 -22.73 -27.99
CA ALA A 265 5.99 -22.34 -29.36
C ALA A 265 7.38 -22.83 -29.78
N ALA A 266 8.38 -22.72 -28.92
CA ALA A 266 9.73 -23.24 -29.17
C ALA A 266 9.74 -24.77 -29.34
N ASN A 267 9.05 -25.51 -28.47
CA ASN A 267 8.93 -26.96 -28.57
C ASN A 267 8.19 -27.41 -29.83
N LEU A 268 7.11 -26.71 -30.21
CA LEU A 268 6.36 -27.00 -31.44
C LEU A 268 7.19 -26.75 -32.69
N SER A 269 7.94 -25.63 -32.73
CA SER A 269 8.89 -25.33 -33.81
C SER A 269 9.96 -26.42 -33.93
N LEU A 270 10.55 -26.85 -32.81
CA LEU A 270 11.55 -27.91 -32.78
C LEU A 270 11.01 -29.26 -33.29
N LEU A 271 9.75 -29.60 -32.95
CA LEU A 271 9.05 -30.78 -33.45
C LEU A 271 8.81 -30.71 -34.97
N LEU A 272 8.33 -29.58 -35.47
CA LEU A 272 8.09 -29.37 -36.91
C LEU A 272 9.40 -29.45 -37.72
N SER A 273 10.45 -28.75 -37.29
CA SER A 273 11.78 -28.82 -37.94
C SER A 273 12.48 -30.19 -37.81
N ARG A 274 12.02 -31.07 -36.91
CA ARG A 274 12.46 -32.47 -36.84
C ARG A 274 11.65 -33.36 -37.79
N ALA A 275 10.34 -33.10 -37.93
CA ALA A 275 9.49 -33.79 -38.89
C ALA A 275 9.89 -33.49 -40.35
N GLU A 276 10.22 -32.24 -40.67
CA GLU A 276 10.73 -31.84 -41.99
C GLU A 276 12.07 -32.51 -42.32
N ARG A 277 13.03 -32.52 -41.39
CA ARG A 277 14.30 -33.25 -41.56
C ARG A 277 14.11 -34.74 -41.79
N ASN A 278 13.19 -35.38 -41.07
CA ASN A 278 12.87 -36.79 -41.28
C ASN A 278 12.24 -37.05 -42.67
N ARG A 279 11.42 -36.12 -43.20
CA ARG A 279 10.87 -36.24 -44.56
C ARG A 279 11.94 -36.16 -45.64
N HIS A 280 12.93 -35.25 -45.50
CA HIS A 280 14.03 -35.15 -46.45
C HIS A 280 14.92 -36.40 -46.52
N LEU A 281 15.05 -37.16 -45.43
CA LEU A 281 15.84 -38.39 -45.37
C LEU A 281 15.23 -39.60 -46.13
N HIS A 282 13.97 -39.53 -46.56
CA HIS A 282 13.32 -40.62 -47.32
C HIS A 282 13.31 -40.41 -48.85
N GLY A 283 13.77 -39.26 -49.36
CA GLY A 283 13.68 -38.90 -50.78
C GLY A 283 14.82 -39.37 -51.68
N GLY A 284 15.79 -40.14 -51.18
CA GLY A 284 17.12 -40.30 -51.80
C GLY A 284 17.62 -41.73 -52.00
N TYR A 285 16.83 -42.61 -52.61
CA TYR A 285 17.32 -43.93 -53.05
C TYR A 285 17.00 -44.16 -54.54
N ALA A 286 18.02 -44.01 -55.39
CA ALA A 286 17.95 -44.41 -56.79
C ALA A 286 18.36 -45.89 -56.91
N TYR A 287 17.43 -46.75 -57.33
CA TYR A 287 17.70 -48.16 -57.58
C TYR A 287 18.49 -48.34 -58.88
N HIS A 288 19.70 -48.90 -58.80
CA HIS A 288 20.36 -49.54 -59.93
C HIS A 288 20.07 -51.05 -59.89
N PRO A 289 19.48 -51.66 -60.94
CA PRO A 289 19.28 -53.10 -60.98
C PRO A 289 20.63 -53.82 -61.08
N LEU A 290 20.86 -54.80 -60.21
CA LEU A 290 22.00 -55.72 -60.34
C LEU A 290 21.57 -56.88 -61.24
N GLN A 291 22.45 -57.25 -62.16
CA GLN A 291 22.25 -58.36 -63.09
C GLN A 291 22.58 -59.67 -62.39
N GLU A 292 21.63 -60.61 -62.33
CA GLU A 292 21.84 -61.90 -61.70
C GLU A 292 22.88 -62.74 -62.46
N MET A 293 23.79 -63.35 -61.70
CA MET A 293 24.76 -64.33 -62.18
C MET A 293 24.70 -65.56 -61.28
N ASN A 294 24.85 -66.73 -61.92
CA ASN A 294 24.86 -68.08 -61.34
C ASN A 294 23.46 -68.61 -60.95
N GLY A 295 23.08 -69.84 -61.29
CA GLY A 295 23.76 -70.86 -62.08
C GLY A 295 23.04 -72.22 -61.90
N GLU A 296 22.89 -73.00 -62.97
CA GLU A 296 22.20 -74.30 -62.89
C GLU A 296 22.97 -75.35 -62.09
N PRO A 297 22.22 -76.33 -61.54
CA PRO A 297 22.57 -77.72 -61.82
C PRO A 297 21.38 -78.59 -62.27
N LEU A 298 21.66 -79.47 -63.23
CA LEU A 298 20.73 -80.42 -63.88
C LEU A 298 20.78 -81.82 -63.25
N ALA A 299 19.62 -82.47 -63.10
CA ALA A 299 19.38 -83.95 -63.12
C ALA A 299 20.05 -84.84 -62.01
N THR A 300 19.59 -86.04 -61.60
CA THR A 300 18.48 -87.00 -61.91
C THR A 300 18.41 -88.08 -60.79
N GLU A 301 17.33 -88.82 -60.47
CA GLU A 301 15.91 -88.77 -60.92
C GLU A 301 14.87 -89.21 -59.83
N LYS A 302 14.67 -90.52 -59.58
CA LYS A 302 13.54 -91.13 -58.82
C LYS A 302 13.97 -92.36 -58.00
N GLU A 303 13.27 -92.65 -56.90
CA GLU A 303 12.54 -93.93 -56.76
C GLU A 303 11.43 -93.89 -55.68
N GLN A 304 10.40 -94.73 -55.86
CA GLN A 304 9.30 -95.05 -54.93
C GLN A 304 9.36 -96.59 -54.74
N PRO A 305 8.99 -97.16 -53.58
CA PRO A 305 7.60 -97.22 -53.10
C PRO A 305 7.53 -96.98 -51.56
N GLY A 306 6.44 -97.10 -50.81
CA GLY A 306 5.08 -97.61 -50.96
C GLY A 306 4.47 -97.62 -49.56
N GLY A 307 3.16 -97.38 -49.41
CA GLY A 307 2.59 -96.99 -48.10
C GLY A 307 2.19 -98.15 -47.18
N ALA A 308 2.05 -97.85 -45.88
CA ALA A 308 1.03 -98.45 -45.00
C ALA A 308 0.77 -97.59 -43.74
N HIS A 309 -0.49 -97.21 -43.56
CA HIS A 309 -1.25 -97.02 -42.31
C HIS A 309 -0.63 -96.37 -41.03
N ASN A 310 -1.25 -95.24 -40.66
CA ASN A 310 -1.69 -94.85 -39.30
C ASN A 310 -2.04 -96.06 -38.39
N PRO A 311 -1.91 -95.98 -37.04
CA PRO A 311 -2.64 -94.94 -36.29
C PRO A 311 -2.10 -94.50 -34.90
N PHE A 312 -2.80 -93.50 -34.32
CA PHE A 312 -2.95 -93.16 -32.89
C PHE A 312 -1.74 -92.64 -32.08
N LYS A 313 -1.99 -91.48 -31.43
CA LYS A 313 -1.71 -91.07 -30.03
C LYS A 313 -0.42 -91.54 -29.32
N ASP A 314 0.29 -90.69 -28.55
CA ASP A 314 -0.02 -89.33 -28.04
C ASP A 314 1.12 -88.34 -28.32
#